data_AF-A0A6J2Y4Z2-F1
#
_entry.id   AF-A0A6J2Y4Z2-F1
#
_cell.length_a   1.000
_cell.length_b   1.000
_cell.length_c   1.000
_cell.angle_alpha   90.00
_cell.angle_beta   90.00
_cell.angle_gamma   90.00
#
_symmetry.space_group_name_H-M   'P 1'
#
loop_
_entity.id
_entity.type
_entity.pdbx_description
1 polymer ?
#
loop_
_entity_poly.entity_id
_entity_poly.type
_entity_poly.pdbx_seq_one_letter_code
_entity_poly.pdbx_strand_id
1 'polypeptide(L)'
;MALRICSAYRTISTDAVMVIAGVIPLHLAAEEKRELYVKAEINDEVKKQQRRGIYQKWQEEWDTSDKGRWTRKSIHNVEDWTSRKHEDVDYYITQFLSGHGVFMDFCTE
;
A
#
# COMPACT_ATOMS: atom_id res chain seq x y z
N MET A 1 12.58 2.31 -0.63
CA MET A 1 12.16 2.23 -2.04
C MET A 1 10.86 3.01 -2.25
N ALA A 2 9.78 2.72 -1.49
CA ALA A 2 8.48 3.42 -1.57
C ALA A 2 8.54 4.96 -1.54
N LEU A 3 9.34 5.57 -0.65
CA LEU A 3 9.51 7.03 -0.59
C LEU A 3 9.94 7.66 -1.93
N ARG A 4 10.79 6.97 -2.70
CA ARG A 4 11.27 7.47 -3.99
C ARG A 4 10.26 7.26 -5.12
N ILE A 5 9.48 6.18 -5.03
CA ILE A 5 8.43 5.86 -6.01
C ILE A 5 7.36 6.96 -5.99
N CYS A 6 6.91 7.37 -4.82
CA CYS A 6 5.88 8.39 -4.67
C CYS A 6 6.44 9.81 -4.37
N SER A 7 7.75 10.00 -4.33
CA SER A 7 8.37 11.28 -3.94
C SER A 7 7.88 11.82 -2.57
N ALA A 8 7.62 10.92 -1.62
CA ALA A 8 7.13 11.23 -0.28
C ALA A 8 8.22 11.82 0.64
N TYR A 9 7.79 12.65 1.60
CA TYR A 9 8.66 13.09 2.70
C TYR A 9 9.02 11.94 3.64
N ARG A 10 10.23 11.99 4.21
CA ARG A 10 10.74 11.02 5.19
C ARG A 10 9.94 10.94 6.50
N THR A 11 9.03 11.89 6.75
CA THR A 11 8.18 11.97 7.94
C THR A 11 6.87 11.20 7.81
N ILE A 12 6.51 10.79 6.58
CA ILE A 12 5.31 9.98 6.34
C ILE A 12 5.50 8.60 6.97
N SER A 13 4.45 8.05 7.58
CA SER A 13 4.52 6.72 8.19
C SER A 13 4.83 5.65 7.14
N THR A 14 5.52 4.59 7.58
CA THR A 14 5.84 3.46 6.71
C THR A 14 4.58 2.81 6.13
N ASP A 15 3.53 2.68 6.93
CA ASP A 15 2.29 2.04 6.50
C ASP A 15 1.61 2.86 5.39
N ALA A 16 1.52 4.18 5.57
CA ALA A 16 0.92 5.07 4.57
C ALA A 16 1.75 5.13 3.28
N VAL A 17 3.07 5.20 3.37
CA VAL A 17 3.91 5.29 2.16
C VAL A 17 3.86 4.01 1.33
N MET A 18 3.74 2.84 1.97
CA MET A 18 3.59 1.57 1.25
C MET A 18 2.26 1.52 0.48
N VAL A 19 1.17 1.95 1.12
CA VAL A 19 -0.16 2.03 0.48
C VAL A 19 -0.16 3.03 -0.66
N ILE A 20 0.34 4.26 -0.44
CA ILE A 20 0.40 5.30 -1.48
C ILE A 20 1.21 4.81 -2.68
N ALA A 21 2.40 4.26 -2.44
CA ALA A 21 3.27 3.76 -3.49
C ALA A 21 2.75 2.46 -4.15
N GLY A 22 1.72 1.82 -3.59
CA GLY A 22 1.19 0.55 -4.08
C GLY A 22 2.18 -0.61 -3.97
N VAL A 23 3.12 -0.54 -3.03
CA VAL A 23 4.16 -1.55 -2.83
C VAL A 23 3.78 -2.43 -1.65
N ILE A 24 3.67 -3.74 -1.89
CA ILE A 24 3.38 -4.70 -0.83
C ILE A 24 4.48 -4.65 0.24
N PRO A 25 4.12 -4.55 1.53
CA PRO A 25 5.07 -4.63 2.64
C PRO A 25 5.98 -5.86 2.55
N LEU A 26 7.25 -5.69 2.91
CA LEU A 26 8.27 -6.72 2.71
C LEU A 26 7.94 -8.04 3.42
N HIS A 27 7.36 -7.99 4.62
CA HIS A 27 7.02 -9.18 5.39
C HIS A 27 5.91 -9.98 4.70
N LEU A 28 4.88 -9.31 4.16
CA LEU A 28 3.83 -9.95 3.37
C LEU A 28 4.36 -10.52 2.05
N ALA A 29 5.25 -9.79 1.37
CA ALA A 29 5.88 -10.28 0.14
C ALA A 29 6.79 -11.51 0.39
N ALA A 30 7.45 -11.56 1.54
CA ALA A 30 8.24 -12.72 1.96
C ALA A 30 7.34 -13.92 2.30
N GLU A 31 6.21 -13.68 2.96
CA GLU A 31 5.21 -14.70 3.24
C GLU A 31 4.62 -15.29 1.95
N GLU A 32 4.23 -14.44 0.99
CA GLU A 32 3.75 -14.86 -0.33
C GLU A 32 4.74 -15.82 -1.02
N LYS A 33 6.02 -15.46 -1.03
CA LYS A 33 7.07 -16.28 -1.63
C LYS A 33 7.28 -17.61 -0.87
N ARG A 34 7.22 -17.58 0.45
CA ARG A 34 7.35 -18.79 1.28
C ARG A 34 6.20 -19.76 1.01
N GLU A 35 4.97 -19.28 0.97
CA GLU A 35 3.79 -20.11 0.71
C GLU A 35 3.86 -20.74 -0.70
N LEU A 36 4.27 -19.97 -1.72
CA LEU A 36 4.45 -20.48 -3.07
C LEU A 36 5.55 -21.55 -3.17
N TYR A 37 6.64 -21.41 -2.42
CA TYR A 37 7.74 -22.38 -2.43
C TYR A 37 7.34 -23.75 -1.86
N VAL A 38 6.43 -23.77 -0.87
CA VAL A 38 5.95 -25.01 -0.24
C VAL A 38 4.98 -25.76 -1.16
N LYS A 39 4.31 -25.08 -2.09
CA LYS A 39 3.34 -25.72 -2.99
C LYS A 39 4.06 -26.49 -4.10
N ALA A 40 3.71 -27.77 -4.22
CA ALA A 40 4.28 -28.67 -5.21
C ALA A 40 3.84 -28.34 -6.65
N GLU A 41 2.66 -27.74 -6.83
CA GLU A 41 2.14 -27.34 -8.12
C GLU A 41 1.68 -25.87 -8.07
N ILE A 42 2.23 -25.06 -8.96
CA ILE A 42 1.91 -23.64 -9.07
C ILE A 42 1.16 -23.44 -10.38
N ASN A 43 -0.16 -23.25 -10.28
CA ASN A 43 -0.98 -22.80 -11.40
C ASN A 43 -1.42 -21.33 -11.20
N ASP A 44 -2.00 -20.73 -12.23
CA ASP A 44 -2.40 -19.32 -12.18
C ASP A 44 -3.55 -19.04 -11.22
N GLU A 45 -4.43 -20.02 -10.98
CA GLU A 45 -5.52 -19.89 -10.00
C GLU A 45 -4.98 -19.85 -8.57
N VAL A 46 -4.00 -20.71 -8.25
CA VAL A 46 -3.31 -20.76 -6.97
C VAL A 46 -2.58 -19.44 -6.72
N LYS A 47 -1.89 -18.89 -7.72
CA LYS A 47 -1.26 -17.56 -7.61
C LYS A 47 -2.29 -16.47 -7.32
N LYS A 48 -3.41 -16.45 -8.04
CA LYS A 48 -4.48 -15.46 -7.82
C LYS A 48 -5.11 -15.56 -6.43
N GLN A 49 -5.39 -16.78 -5.96
CA GLN A 49 -5.94 -16.98 -4.62
C GLN A 49 -4.97 -16.52 -3.52
N GLN A 50 -3.68 -16.81 -3.68
CA GLN A 50 -2.64 -16.37 -2.74
C GLN A 50 -2.51 -14.84 -2.76
N ARG A 51 -2.49 -14.24 -3.95
CA ARG A 51 -2.45 -12.79 -4.10
C ARG A 51 -3.61 -12.11 -3.39
N ARG A 52 -4.83 -12.63 -3.56
CA ARG A 52 -6.02 -12.14 -2.86
C ARG A 52 -5.89 -12.27 -1.33
N GLY A 53 -5.36 -13.40 -0.84
CA GLY A 53 -5.11 -13.59 0.58
C GLY A 53 -4.07 -12.61 1.16
N ILE A 54 -3.03 -12.29 0.40
CA ILE A 54 -2.04 -11.27 0.78
C ILE A 54 -2.67 -9.88 0.83
N TYR A 55 -3.52 -9.52 -0.14
CA TYR A 55 -4.24 -8.25 -0.11
C TYR A 55 -5.22 -8.15 1.06
N GLN A 56 -5.89 -9.23 1.44
CA GLN A 56 -6.74 -9.27 2.63
C GLN A 56 -5.94 -9.02 3.91
N LYS A 57 -4.80 -9.72 4.09
CA LYS A 57 -3.91 -9.47 5.24
C LYS A 57 -3.39 -8.03 5.25
N TRP A 58 -3.01 -7.50 4.08
CA TRP A 58 -2.54 -6.12 3.97
C TRP A 58 -3.65 -5.11 4.32
N GLN A 59 -4.88 -5.36 3.89
CA GLN A 59 -6.04 -4.54 4.23
C GLN A 59 -6.31 -4.57 5.74
N GLU A 60 -6.24 -5.73 6.39
CA GLU A 60 -6.39 -5.86 7.84
C GLU A 60 -5.30 -5.08 8.61
N GLU A 61 -4.03 -5.19 8.19
CA GLU A 61 -2.93 -4.38 8.74
C GLU A 61 -3.16 -2.88 8.54
N TRP A 62 -3.73 -2.50 7.40
CA TRP A 62 -4.01 -1.11 7.08
C TRP A 62 -5.16 -0.52 7.92
N ASP A 63 -6.22 -1.31 8.12
CA ASP A 63 -7.38 -0.92 8.90
C ASP A 63 -7.06 -0.83 10.40
N THR A 64 -6.12 -1.64 10.88
CA THR A 64 -5.67 -1.67 12.28
C THR A 64 -4.55 -0.69 12.60
N SER A 65 -3.87 -0.12 11.60
CA SER A 65 -2.78 0.83 11.86
C SER A 65 -3.30 2.14 12.46
N ASP A 66 -2.70 2.58 13.58
CA ASP A 66 -2.97 3.89 14.19
C ASP A 66 -2.42 5.07 13.36
N LYS A 67 -1.57 4.80 12.38
CA LYS A 67 -0.87 5.81 11.57
C LYS A 67 -1.58 6.02 10.24
N GLY A 68 -1.38 7.20 9.64
CA GLY A 68 -1.90 7.47 8.29
C GLY A 68 -3.44 7.60 8.22
N ARG A 69 -4.10 8.07 9.29
CA ARG A 69 -5.58 8.22 9.32
C ARG A 69 -6.16 8.96 8.12
N TRP A 70 -5.49 10.02 7.68
CA TRP A 70 -5.87 10.77 6.49
C TRP A 70 -5.76 9.90 5.22
N THR A 71 -4.62 9.25 5.01
CA THR A 71 -4.43 8.33 3.89
C THR A 71 -5.46 7.21 3.88
N ARG A 72 -5.91 6.72 5.05
CA ARG A 72 -6.97 5.71 5.14
C ARG A 72 -8.34 6.26 4.80
N LYS A 73 -8.59 7.53 5.11
CA LYS A 73 -9.79 8.27 4.66
C LYS A 73 -9.80 8.44 3.14
N SER A 74 -8.63 8.57 2.50
CA SER A 74 -8.51 8.71 1.05
C SER A 74 -8.44 7.37 0.29
N ILE A 75 -7.80 6.36 0.88
CA ILE A 75 -7.52 5.05 0.28
C ILE A 75 -8.07 3.97 1.20
N HIS A 76 -9.31 3.55 0.91
CA HIS A 76 -10.02 2.54 1.69
C HIS A 76 -9.65 1.12 1.30
N ASN A 77 -9.58 0.82 0.00
CA ASN A 77 -9.24 -0.51 -0.51
C ASN A 77 -7.84 -0.51 -1.13
N VAL A 78 -6.93 -1.27 -0.53
CA VAL A 78 -5.55 -1.35 -0.97
C VAL A 78 -5.40 -2.14 -2.28
N GLU A 79 -6.20 -3.18 -2.49
CA GLU A 79 -6.20 -3.96 -3.74
C GLU A 79 -6.66 -3.12 -4.92
N ASP A 80 -7.77 -2.39 -4.77
CA ASP A 80 -8.29 -1.49 -5.81
C ASP A 80 -7.29 -0.36 -6.11
N TRP A 81 -6.69 0.20 -5.06
CA TRP A 81 -5.69 1.26 -5.21
C TRP A 81 -4.43 0.76 -5.94
N THR A 82 -3.95 -0.43 -5.65
CA THR A 82 -2.74 -0.97 -6.29
C THR A 82 -3.00 -1.50 -7.70
N SER A 83 -4.24 -1.88 -8.03
CA SER A 83 -4.63 -2.40 -9.36
C SER A 83 -4.96 -1.31 -10.38
N ARG A 84 -4.93 -0.04 -9.97
CA ARG A 84 -5.18 1.10 -10.86
C ARG A 84 -4.21 1.13 -12.06
N LYS A 85 -4.72 1.58 -13.21
CA LYS A 85 -3.98 1.60 -14.48
C LYS A 85 -2.93 2.72 -14.58
N HIS A 86 -3.00 3.74 -13.72
CA HIS A 86 -2.08 4.88 -13.76
C HIS A 86 -0.75 4.53 -13.06
N GLU A 87 0.36 4.72 -13.77
CA GLU A 87 1.67 4.13 -13.47
C GLU A 87 2.34 4.68 -12.22
N ASP A 88 2.19 5.95 -11.88
CA ASP A 88 2.89 6.54 -10.74
C ASP A 88 2.12 7.65 -10.05
N VAL A 89 2.36 7.77 -8.75
CA VAL A 89 1.90 8.86 -7.90
C VAL A 89 2.95 9.95 -7.93
N ASP A 90 2.62 11.12 -8.48
CA ASP A 90 3.54 12.25 -8.47
C ASP A 90 3.69 12.85 -7.06
N TYR A 91 4.63 13.80 -6.93
CA TYR A 91 4.92 14.47 -5.68
C TYR A 91 3.67 15.15 -5.06
N TYR A 92 2.87 15.86 -5.86
CA TYR A 92 1.73 16.63 -5.34
C TYR A 92 0.58 15.73 -4.91
N ILE A 93 0.28 14.69 -5.69
CA ILE A 93 -0.71 13.67 -5.35
C ILE A 93 -0.28 12.97 -4.06
N THR A 94 1.01 12.67 -3.89
CA THR A 94 1.53 12.05 -2.68
C THR A 94 1.39 12.94 -1.46
N GLN A 95 1.67 14.24 -1.57
CA GLN A 95 1.44 15.19 -0.47
C GLN A 95 -0.04 15.26 -0.09
N PHE A 96 -0.93 15.34 -1.08
CA PHE A 96 -2.38 15.32 -0.87
C PHE A 96 -2.84 14.04 -0.16
N LEU A 97 -2.46 12.86 -0.65
CA LEU A 97 -2.88 11.57 -0.09
C LEU A 97 -2.27 11.27 1.29
N SER A 98 -1.11 11.84 1.57
CA SER A 98 -0.48 11.68 2.88
C SER A 98 -0.97 12.71 3.90
N GLY A 99 -1.65 13.78 3.46
CA GLY A 99 -2.05 14.88 4.32
C GLY A 99 -0.84 15.67 4.83
N HIS A 100 0.26 15.66 4.08
CA HIS A 100 1.53 16.31 4.42
C HIS A 100 1.85 17.45 3.46
N GLY A 101 2.84 18.26 3.83
CA GLY A 101 3.41 19.29 2.96
C GLY A 101 2.47 20.46 2.73
N VAL A 102 2.40 20.92 1.48
CA VAL A 102 1.70 22.15 1.04
C VAL A 102 0.19 22.10 1.33
N PHE A 103 -0.38 20.92 1.55
CA PHE A 103 -1.82 20.72 1.76
C PHE A 103 -2.21 20.41 3.21
N MET A 104 -1.25 20.44 4.15
CA MET A 104 -1.47 20.05 5.55
C MET A 104 -2.66 20.79 6.20
N ASP A 105 -2.78 22.10 5.98
CA ASP A 105 -3.87 22.92 6.52
C ASP A 105 -5.25 22.60 5.91
N PHE A 106 -5.30 22.03 4.70
CA PHE A 106 -6.54 21.63 4.03
C PHE A 106 -7.00 20.21 4.39
N CYS A 107 -6.13 19.41 5.00
CA CYS A 107 -6.37 18.00 5.29
C CYS A 107 -6.65 17.71 6.78
N THR A 108 -6.73 18.73 7.63
CA THR A 108 -6.87 18.61 9.10
C THR A 108 -8.29 18.83 9.67
N GLU A 109 -9.35 18.79 8.86
CA GLU A 109 -10.75 18.84 9.33
C GLU A 109 -11.43 17.45 9.43
#